data_AF-A0A820UIW9-F1
#
_entry.id   AF-A0A820UIW9-F1
#
_cell.length_a   1.000
_cell.length_b   1.000
_cell.length_c   1.000
_cell.angle_alpha   90.00
_cell.angle_beta   90.00
_cell.angle_gamma   90.00
#
_symmetry.space_group_name_H-M   'P 1'
#
loop_
_entity.id
_entity.type
_entity.pdbx_description
1 polymer ?
#
loop_
_entity_poly.entity_id
_entity_poly.type
_entity_poly.pdbx_seq_one_letter_code
_entity_poly.pdbx_strand_id
1 'polypeptide(L)'
;MASDDEEMEISKDNMEDDSDDNDTDDDSTSEDSADEQIDDSKQEAELVVLRDAVKSSPYNYQAHIDYINLARQYTNLEHLRFARQTMSELFPLTEKLWLDWIHDETLLLVSNSEEKKEFVQLFERAINDYLSVMIWIEYVQYRIPYYISLNSMEELRNLFERGLSSCALHLTDGSLLWAAYIETEKAILEGILLNYQTNANNDLKEKIAQHVDYILTLYRRQLSIPLRGMDTVYYTDYNEFCQQYKEYLPTNYNEKYDLTLKDDLDRAIQRLKECEKFEQELEDTKRSVPTYRKYIESEKEPTRIQCLYERAIVDNCLDGDLWLSYLDFAEEYLTSTNILQSIFQRAVRNCPWVATLWIRYAEYMEFNKT
;
A
#
# COMPACT_ATOMS: atom_id res chain seq x y z
N MET A 1 26.54 -66.87 -11.31
CA MET A 1 27.65 -65.89 -11.41
C MET A 1 27.33 -64.86 -10.32
N ALA A 2 27.57 -65.19 -9.05
CA ALA A 2 28.88 -65.22 -8.37
C ALA A 2 29.45 -63.78 -8.37
N SER A 3 29.71 -63.10 -7.25
CA SER A 3 29.96 -63.51 -5.85
C SER A 3 29.85 -62.22 -4.99
N ASP A 4 29.30 -62.19 -3.77
CA ASP A 4 29.85 -62.68 -2.46
C ASP A 4 31.30 -62.21 -2.25
N ASP A 5 31.79 -61.71 -1.12
CA ASP A 5 31.36 -61.57 0.29
C ASP A 5 32.42 -60.62 0.94
N GLU A 6 32.09 -59.80 1.95
CA GLU A 6 32.44 -60.00 3.38
C GLU A 6 33.90 -60.43 3.64
N GLU A 7 34.69 -59.91 4.60
CA GLU A 7 34.38 -59.34 5.91
C GLU A 7 35.68 -58.83 6.58
N MET A 8 35.49 -58.19 7.74
CA MET A 8 36.31 -58.23 8.96
C MET A 8 37.29 -57.09 9.34
N GLU A 9 37.00 -56.60 10.55
CA GLU A 9 37.63 -55.64 11.46
C GLU A 9 39.06 -55.98 11.90
N ILE A 10 39.77 -55.00 12.52
CA ILE A 10 40.24 -55.03 13.94
C ILE A 10 41.31 -53.93 14.23
N SER A 11 41.05 -53.17 15.32
CA SER A 11 41.94 -52.56 16.35
C SER A 11 42.90 -51.38 16.11
N LYS A 12 42.57 -50.27 16.82
CA LYS A 12 43.27 -49.61 17.95
C LYS A 12 44.81 -49.66 18.13
N ASP A 13 45.35 -48.44 18.36
CA ASP A 13 46.20 -47.97 19.48
C ASP A 13 47.56 -47.31 19.11
N ASN A 14 47.84 -46.23 19.86
CA ASN A 14 49.12 -45.60 20.24
C ASN A 14 49.86 -44.73 19.20
N MET A 15 50.03 -43.41 19.42
CA MET A 15 50.79 -42.64 20.45
C MET A 15 52.21 -42.29 19.99
N GLU A 16 52.51 -41.00 20.14
CA GLU A 16 53.82 -40.34 20.39
C GLU A 16 54.84 -40.34 19.23
N ASP A 17 55.15 -39.17 18.65
CA ASP A 17 56.08 -38.11 19.13
C ASP A 17 57.53 -38.42 18.72
N ASP A 18 58.08 -37.69 17.74
CA ASP A 18 59.37 -37.01 17.87
C ASP A 18 59.77 -36.24 16.59
N SER A 19 59.87 -34.92 16.78
CA SER A 19 60.99 -34.01 16.46
C SER A 19 61.89 -34.17 15.21
N ASP A 20 62.15 -32.97 14.65
CA ASP A 20 63.40 -32.43 14.10
C ASP A 20 63.56 -32.21 12.58
N ASP A 21 63.51 -30.90 12.28
CA ASP A 21 64.37 -30.09 11.40
C ASP A 21 64.57 -30.49 9.94
N ASN A 22 64.18 -29.57 9.05
CA ASN A 22 65.18 -28.80 8.29
C ASN A 22 64.57 -27.54 7.65
N ASP A 23 65.22 -26.42 7.93
CA ASP A 23 65.11 -25.13 7.26
C ASP A 23 65.14 -25.25 5.73
N THR A 24 64.25 -24.53 5.04
CA THR A 24 64.66 -23.75 3.87
C THR A 24 63.67 -22.62 3.63
N ASP A 25 64.20 -21.40 3.72
CA ASP A 25 63.57 -20.15 3.30
C ASP A 25 62.93 -20.27 1.92
N ASP A 26 61.64 -19.93 1.80
CA ASP A 26 61.13 -19.38 0.55
C ASP A 26 60.14 -18.24 0.84
N ASP A 27 60.40 -17.17 0.11
CA ASP A 27 59.88 -15.81 0.23
C ASP A 27 58.39 -15.79 -0.10
N SER A 28 57.53 -15.69 0.93
CA SER A 28 56.10 -15.43 0.74
C SER A 28 55.77 -14.04 1.25
N THR A 29 55.93 -13.11 0.30
CA THR A 29 55.11 -11.93 0.09
C THR A 29 54.04 -11.71 1.16
N SER A 30 54.26 -10.67 1.97
CA SER A 30 53.22 -9.95 2.68
C SER A 30 52.06 -9.67 1.72
N GLU A 31 51.08 -10.56 1.69
CA GLU A 31 49.74 -10.25 1.22
C GLU A 31 49.19 -9.27 2.25
N ASP A 32 49.46 -7.98 2.00
CA ASP A 32 48.63 -6.90 2.47
C ASP A 32 47.19 -7.30 2.10
N SER A 33 46.47 -7.81 3.10
CA SER A 33 45.03 -7.84 3.09
C SER A 33 44.58 -6.39 2.97
N ALA A 34 44.47 -5.95 1.72
CA ALA A 34 43.73 -4.77 1.32
C ALA A 34 42.29 -5.03 1.77
N ASP A 35 42.01 -4.66 3.02
CA ASP A 35 40.69 -4.18 3.39
C ASP A 35 40.32 -3.18 2.29
N GLU A 36 39.33 -3.53 1.46
CA GLU A 36 38.60 -2.58 0.64
C GLU A 36 37.95 -1.57 1.59
N GLN A 37 38.74 -0.58 2.04
CA GLN A 37 38.21 0.63 2.62
C GLN A 37 37.36 1.25 1.53
N ILE A 38 36.05 1.09 1.68
CA ILE A 38 35.05 1.89 0.99
C ILE A 38 35.56 3.34 1.05
N ASP A 39 35.86 3.92 -0.12
CA ASP A 39 36.35 5.30 -0.21
C ASP A 39 35.17 6.25 0.08
N ASP A 40 34.80 6.35 1.35
CA ASP A 40 33.69 7.16 1.87
C ASP A 40 33.80 8.62 1.38
N SER A 41 35.03 9.12 1.22
CA SER A 41 35.32 10.46 0.70
C SER A 41 34.91 10.60 -0.77
N LYS A 42 35.16 9.60 -1.60
CA LYS A 42 34.72 9.59 -2.99
C LYS A 42 33.20 9.42 -3.10
N GLN A 43 32.60 8.54 -2.31
CA GLN A 43 31.15 8.37 -2.28
C GLN A 43 30.45 9.68 -1.91
N GLU A 44 30.93 10.37 -0.88
CA GLU A 44 30.41 11.66 -0.46
C GLU A 44 30.56 12.73 -1.56
N ALA A 45 31.73 12.78 -2.23
CA ALA A 45 31.94 13.72 -3.32
C ALA A 45 30.95 13.51 -4.49
N GLU A 46 30.68 12.26 -4.87
CA GLU A 46 29.70 11.94 -5.92
C GLU A 46 28.27 12.34 -5.50
N LEU A 47 27.89 12.11 -4.25
CA LEU A 47 26.58 12.51 -3.71
C LEU A 47 26.42 14.04 -3.64
N VAL A 48 27.47 14.77 -3.26
CA VAL A 48 27.45 16.25 -3.23
C VAL A 48 27.25 16.83 -4.63
N VAL A 49 27.89 16.26 -5.66
CA VAL A 49 27.71 16.68 -7.05
C VAL A 49 26.25 16.54 -7.48
N LEU A 50 25.62 15.39 -7.19
CA LEU A 50 24.20 15.18 -7.53
C LEU A 50 23.26 16.09 -6.72
N ARG A 51 23.56 16.31 -5.44
CA ARG A 51 22.82 17.26 -4.60
C ARG A 51 22.85 18.67 -5.18
N ASP A 52 24.01 19.13 -5.63
CA ASP A 52 24.18 20.47 -6.18
C ASP A 52 23.56 20.59 -7.58
N ALA A 53 23.54 19.50 -8.37
CA ALA A 53 22.81 19.43 -9.62
C ALA A 53 21.29 19.60 -9.42
N VAL A 54 20.71 18.91 -8.44
CA VAL A 54 19.29 19.05 -8.07
C VAL A 54 18.98 20.48 -7.62
N LYS A 55 19.85 21.12 -6.82
CA LYS A 55 19.67 22.52 -6.41
C LYS A 55 19.74 23.50 -7.58
N SER A 56 20.65 23.25 -8.52
CA SER A 56 20.86 24.12 -9.69
C SER A 56 19.76 23.95 -10.74
N SER A 57 19.11 22.80 -10.79
CA SER A 57 18.00 22.51 -11.71
C SER A 57 16.89 21.72 -11.00
N PRO A 58 16.10 22.38 -10.13
CA PRO A 58 15.13 21.70 -9.27
C PRO A 58 14.05 20.91 -10.01
N TYR A 59 13.68 21.36 -11.22
CA TYR A 59 12.66 20.71 -12.04
C TYR A 59 13.20 19.58 -12.94
N ASN A 60 14.48 19.22 -12.84
CA ASN A 60 15.02 18.07 -13.55
C ASN A 60 14.70 16.78 -12.79
N TYR A 61 13.62 16.10 -13.20
CA TYR A 61 13.16 14.87 -12.57
C TYR A 61 14.23 13.77 -12.51
N GLN A 62 14.99 13.57 -13.60
CA GLN A 62 16.00 12.51 -13.67
C GLN A 62 17.13 12.75 -12.67
N ALA A 63 17.54 14.01 -12.46
CA ALA A 63 18.58 14.34 -11.48
C ALA A 63 18.20 13.94 -10.05
N HIS A 64 16.92 14.07 -9.68
CA HIS A 64 16.43 13.58 -8.38
C HIS A 64 16.48 12.06 -8.28
N ILE A 65 16.04 11.35 -9.33
CA ILE A 65 16.07 9.88 -9.37
C ILE A 65 17.51 9.36 -9.24
N ASP A 66 18.44 9.92 -10.01
CA ASP A 66 19.85 9.52 -9.97
C ASP A 66 20.44 9.73 -8.57
N TYR A 67 20.10 10.87 -7.94
CA TYR A 67 20.55 11.18 -6.59
C TYR A 67 19.97 10.22 -5.53
N ILE A 68 18.68 9.92 -5.59
CA ILE A 68 18.02 8.95 -4.69
C ILE A 68 18.65 7.56 -4.85
N ASN A 69 18.86 7.11 -6.09
CA ASN A 69 19.42 5.79 -6.37
C ASN A 69 20.85 5.67 -5.85
N LEU A 70 21.70 6.69 -6.08
CA LEU A 70 23.08 6.66 -5.59
C LEU A 70 23.14 6.73 -4.06
N ALA A 71 22.33 7.58 -3.44
CA ALA A 71 22.25 7.67 -1.98
C ALA A 71 21.80 6.35 -1.34
N ARG A 72 20.83 5.67 -1.97
CA ARG A 72 20.37 4.34 -1.55
C ARG A 72 21.45 3.28 -1.73
N GLN A 73 22.18 3.31 -2.86
CA GLN A 73 23.29 2.39 -3.15
C GLN A 73 24.42 2.49 -2.13
N TYR A 74 24.75 3.70 -1.69
CA TYR A 74 25.77 3.94 -0.66
C TYR A 74 25.23 3.80 0.77
N THR A 75 23.95 3.45 0.95
CA THR A 75 23.30 3.41 2.27
C THR A 75 23.47 4.70 3.08
N ASN A 76 23.65 5.84 2.41
CA ASN A 76 23.80 7.15 3.05
C ASN A 76 22.41 7.73 3.36
N LEU A 77 21.93 7.45 4.58
CA LEU A 77 20.58 7.79 5.03
C LEU A 77 20.30 9.30 5.05
N GLU A 78 21.31 10.13 5.35
CA GLU A 78 21.15 11.59 5.37
C GLU A 78 20.87 12.12 3.96
N HIS A 79 21.70 11.75 3.00
CA HIS A 79 21.51 12.12 1.60
C HIS A 79 20.21 11.55 1.04
N LEU A 80 19.86 10.30 1.38
CA LEU A 80 18.66 9.64 0.90
C LEU A 80 17.38 10.34 1.39
N ARG A 81 17.30 10.68 2.68
CA ARG A 81 16.17 11.43 3.24
C ARG A 81 16.08 12.83 2.63
N PHE A 82 17.20 13.53 2.50
CA PHE A 82 17.23 14.85 1.88
C PHE A 82 16.76 14.82 0.41
N ALA A 83 17.25 13.86 -0.38
CA ALA A 83 16.90 13.69 -1.78
C ALA A 83 15.39 13.45 -1.95
N ARG A 84 14.84 12.51 -1.18
CA ARG A 84 13.42 12.17 -1.21
C ARG A 84 12.52 13.32 -0.76
N GLN A 85 12.90 14.01 0.31
CA GLN A 85 12.18 15.19 0.78
C GLN A 85 12.15 16.29 -0.29
N THR A 86 13.32 16.64 -0.85
CA THR A 86 13.44 17.67 -1.89
C THR A 86 12.62 17.31 -3.14
N MET A 87 12.66 16.05 -3.57
CA MET A 87 11.88 15.59 -4.72
C MET A 87 10.38 15.69 -4.45
N SER A 88 9.92 15.21 -3.29
CA SER A 88 8.50 15.18 -2.93
C SER A 88 7.86 16.56 -2.75
N GLU A 89 8.65 17.59 -2.42
CA GLU A 89 8.15 18.97 -2.31
C GLU A 89 7.78 19.54 -3.67
N LEU A 90 8.49 19.13 -4.73
CA LEU A 90 8.30 19.62 -6.08
C LEU A 90 7.36 18.72 -6.90
N PHE A 91 7.55 17.41 -6.80
CA PHE A 91 6.86 16.43 -7.63
C PHE A 91 5.95 15.54 -6.78
N PRO A 92 4.70 15.29 -7.21
CA PRO A 92 3.91 14.19 -6.67
C PRO A 92 4.62 12.88 -6.99
N LEU A 93 4.88 12.05 -5.98
CA LEU A 93 5.64 10.82 -6.17
C LEU A 93 4.72 9.66 -6.52
N THR A 94 5.15 8.81 -7.44
CA THR A 94 4.44 7.56 -7.80
C THR A 94 4.36 6.61 -6.60
N GLU A 95 3.39 5.70 -6.61
CA GLU A 95 3.26 4.63 -5.60
C GLU A 95 4.59 3.95 -5.29
N LYS A 96 5.34 3.54 -6.32
CA LYS A 96 6.63 2.87 -6.14
C LYS A 96 7.64 3.70 -5.34
N LEU A 97 7.77 4.99 -5.64
CA LEU A 97 8.72 5.87 -4.95
C LEU A 97 8.33 6.09 -3.48
N TRP A 98 7.04 6.22 -3.20
CA TRP A 98 6.54 6.30 -1.83
C TRP A 98 6.77 5.00 -1.07
N LEU A 99 6.44 3.85 -1.65
CA LEU A 99 6.65 2.55 -1.02
C LEU A 99 8.13 2.24 -0.80
N ASP A 100 9.01 2.54 -1.75
CA ASP A 100 10.46 2.42 -1.58
C ASP A 100 10.95 3.26 -0.38
N TRP A 101 10.42 4.47 -0.21
CA TRP A 101 10.74 5.30 0.95
C TRP A 101 10.19 4.72 2.25
N ILE A 102 8.90 4.36 2.27
CA ILE A 102 8.23 3.79 3.44
C ILE A 102 8.96 2.53 3.91
N HIS A 103 9.29 1.60 3.00
CA HIS A 103 9.98 0.36 3.34
C HIS A 103 11.39 0.62 3.90
N ASP A 104 12.17 1.52 3.30
CA ASP A 104 13.50 1.85 3.81
C ASP A 104 13.42 2.45 5.23
N GLU A 105 12.45 3.33 5.50
CA GLU A 105 12.24 3.90 6.84
C GLU A 105 11.71 2.85 7.84
N THR A 106 10.87 1.92 7.39
CA THR A 106 10.39 0.78 8.20
C THR A 106 11.55 -0.06 8.71
N LEU A 107 12.58 -0.32 7.88
CA LEU A 107 13.79 -1.05 8.30
C LEU A 107 14.59 -0.34 9.40
N LEU A 108 14.42 0.98 9.54
CA LEU A 108 15.07 1.79 10.57
C LEU A 108 14.23 1.92 11.85
N LEU A 109 13.00 1.38 11.87
CA LEU A 109 12.17 1.38 13.06
C LEU A 109 12.67 0.32 14.05
N VAL A 110 12.94 0.77 15.28
CA VAL A 110 13.27 -0.15 16.39
C VAL A 110 11.96 -0.69 16.95
N SER A 111 11.88 -2.02 17.11
CA SER A 111 10.77 -2.71 17.77
C SER A 111 10.53 -2.10 19.16
N ASN A 112 9.28 -1.78 19.49
CA ASN A 112 8.84 -1.14 20.76
C ASN A 112 9.13 0.36 20.92
N SER A 113 9.40 1.10 19.83
CA SER A 113 9.41 2.57 19.87
C SER A 113 7.99 3.15 19.89
N GLU A 114 7.80 4.26 20.61
CA GLU A 114 6.59 5.08 20.54
C GLU A 114 6.26 5.41 19.08
N GLU A 115 4.97 5.57 18.77
CA GLU A 115 4.50 5.93 17.42
C GLU A 115 5.26 7.16 16.90
N LYS A 116 6.02 6.97 15.82
CA LYS A 116 6.78 8.06 15.23
C LYS A 116 5.84 8.91 14.40
N LYS A 117 5.43 10.06 14.94
CA LYS A 117 4.54 11.04 14.26
C LYS A 117 5.05 11.42 12.88
N GLU A 118 6.37 11.53 12.69
CA GLU A 118 6.99 11.83 11.40
C GLU A 118 6.73 10.73 10.36
N PHE A 119 6.70 9.46 10.79
CA PHE A 119 6.42 8.33 9.91
C PHE A 119 4.93 8.25 9.56
N VAL A 120 4.04 8.56 10.50
CA VAL A 120 2.61 8.75 10.20
C VAL A 120 2.41 9.87 9.19
N GLN A 121 3.11 11.00 9.34
CA GLN A 121 3.07 12.10 8.37
C GLN A 121 3.60 11.69 6.99
N LEU A 122 4.52 10.73 6.91
CA LEU A 122 5.00 10.19 5.63
C LEU A 122 3.86 9.49 4.88
N PHE A 123 3.09 8.64 5.56
CA PHE A 123 1.89 8.02 4.97
C PHE A 123 0.84 9.04 4.58
N GLU A 124 0.55 10.02 5.46
CA GLU A 124 -0.43 11.08 5.18
C GLU A 124 -0.04 11.90 3.94
N ARG A 125 1.25 12.09 3.67
CA ARG A 125 1.71 12.71 2.42
C ARG A 125 1.52 11.78 1.23
N ALA A 126 1.92 10.52 1.36
CA ALA A 126 1.85 9.53 0.30
C ALA A 126 0.43 9.32 -0.25
N ILE A 127 -0.58 9.22 0.63
CA ILE A 127 -1.98 9.02 0.24
C ILE A 127 -2.60 10.22 -0.48
N ASN A 128 -1.95 11.39 -0.47
CA ASN A 128 -2.46 12.62 -1.07
C ASN A 128 -1.91 12.90 -2.48
N ASP A 129 -0.86 12.20 -2.94
CA ASP A 129 -0.32 12.41 -4.29
C ASP A 129 -1.15 11.67 -5.35
N TYR A 130 -1.40 10.38 -5.14
CA TYR A 130 -2.17 9.52 -6.05
C TYR A 130 -2.97 8.47 -5.30
N LEU A 131 -4.05 8.01 -5.94
CA LEU A 131 -4.80 6.85 -5.48
C LEU A 131 -3.89 5.61 -5.48
N SER A 132 -3.67 5.04 -4.30
CA SER A 132 -2.87 3.81 -4.12
C SER A 132 -3.47 2.96 -3.02
N VAL A 133 -3.95 1.77 -3.39
CA VAL A 133 -4.43 0.78 -2.42
C VAL A 133 -3.28 0.27 -1.54
N MET A 134 -2.10 0.08 -2.13
CA MET A 134 -0.96 -0.51 -1.43
C MET A 134 -0.43 0.40 -0.32
N ILE A 135 -0.36 1.71 -0.55
CA ILE A 135 0.03 2.68 0.50
C ILE A 135 -0.95 2.64 1.67
N TRP A 136 -2.26 2.52 1.40
CA TRP A 136 -3.26 2.37 2.47
C TRP A 136 -3.09 1.07 3.26
N ILE A 137 -2.78 -0.04 2.59
CA ILE A 137 -2.52 -1.32 3.26
C ILE A 137 -1.31 -1.21 4.18
N GLU A 138 -0.17 -0.72 3.69
CA GLU A 138 1.04 -0.51 4.49
C GLU A 138 0.78 0.45 5.64
N TYR A 139 0.01 1.52 5.42
CA TYR A 139 -0.34 2.47 6.46
C TYR A 139 -1.14 1.80 7.58
N VAL A 140 -2.19 1.05 7.23
CA VAL A 140 -3.02 0.39 8.24
C VAL A 140 -2.22 -0.69 8.96
N GLN A 141 -1.44 -1.50 8.24
CA GLN A 141 -0.58 -2.53 8.82
C GLN A 141 0.42 -1.93 9.83
N TYR A 142 1.02 -0.78 9.50
CA TYR A 142 1.88 -0.07 10.43
C TYR A 142 1.14 0.34 11.72
N ARG A 143 -0.12 0.76 11.62
CA ARG A 143 -0.90 1.30 12.77
C ARG A 143 -1.57 0.22 13.62
N ILE A 144 -1.82 -0.98 13.09
CA ILE A 144 -2.51 -2.08 13.80
C ILE A 144 -1.87 -2.38 15.18
N PRO A 145 -0.55 -2.63 15.30
CA PRO A 145 0.04 -2.96 16.60
C PRO A 145 -0.15 -1.86 17.65
N TYR A 146 -0.06 -0.59 17.23
CA TYR A 146 -0.24 0.56 18.10
C TYR A 146 -1.66 0.64 18.64
N TYR A 147 -2.67 0.58 17.76
CA TYR A 147 -4.06 0.68 18.20
C TYR A 147 -4.50 -0.52 19.04
N ILE A 148 -3.98 -1.72 18.79
CA ILE A 148 -4.19 -2.88 19.66
C ILE A 148 -3.61 -2.62 21.05
N SER A 149 -2.35 -2.16 21.14
CA SER A 149 -1.70 -1.89 22.44
C SER A 149 -2.40 -0.80 23.26
N LEU A 150 -2.99 0.19 22.59
CA LEU A 150 -3.74 1.29 23.21
C LEU A 150 -5.21 0.94 23.49
N ASN A 151 -5.67 -0.23 23.03
CA ASN A 151 -7.08 -0.64 23.04
C ASN A 151 -8.01 0.39 22.35
N SER A 152 -7.53 0.98 21.26
CA SER A 152 -8.17 2.07 20.50
C SER A 152 -8.72 1.57 19.16
N MET A 153 -9.61 0.57 19.19
CA MET A 153 -10.11 -0.09 17.97
C MET A 153 -10.98 0.83 17.10
N GLU A 154 -11.63 1.82 17.70
CA GLU A 154 -12.42 2.81 16.96
C GLU A 154 -11.55 3.66 16.03
N GLU A 155 -10.36 4.07 16.48
CA GLU A 155 -9.40 4.81 15.65
C GLU A 155 -8.85 3.98 14.49
N LEU A 156 -8.61 2.68 14.74
CA LEU A 156 -8.22 1.74 13.68
C LEU A 156 -9.32 1.59 12.63
N ARG A 157 -10.58 1.45 13.06
CA ARG A 157 -11.75 1.39 12.16
C ARG A 157 -11.91 2.68 11.37
N ASN A 158 -11.76 3.85 12.02
CA ASN A 158 -11.77 5.15 11.36
C ASN A 158 -10.68 5.24 10.29
N LEU A 159 -9.49 4.69 10.53
CA LEU A 159 -8.42 4.63 9.54
C LEU A 159 -8.79 3.76 8.33
N PHE A 160 -9.39 2.58 8.55
CA PHE A 160 -9.92 1.76 7.46
C PHE A 160 -11.02 2.48 6.67
N GLU A 161 -11.97 3.14 7.34
CA GLU A 161 -13.05 3.88 6.67
C GLU A 161 -12.52 5.06 5.84
N ARG A 162 -11.44 5.74 6.30
CA ARG A 162 -10.73 6.74 5.48
C ARG A 162 -10.14 6.11 4.22
N GLY A 163 -9.48 4.96 4.35
CA GLY A 163 -8.93 4.23 3.20
C GLY A 163 -10.02 3.77 2.23
N LEU A 164 -11.13 3.21 2.75
CA LEU A 164 -12.27 2.78 1.94
C LEU A 164 -12.94 3.96 1.23
N SER A 165 -13.02 5.13 1.87
CA SER A 165 -13.57 6.34 1.23
C SER A 165 -12.76 6.76 -0.01
N SER A 166 -11.48 6.39 -0.09
CA SER A 166 -10.61 6.66 -1.24
C SER A 166 -10.59 5.50 -2.24
N CYS A 167 -10.40 4.27 -1.76
CA CYS A 167 -10.02 3.13 -2.58
C CYS A 167 -11.07 2.03 -2.74
N ALA A 168 -12.18 2.06 -1.99
CA ALA A 168 -13.13 0.93 -1.95
C ALA A 168 -13.75 0.58 -3.31
N LEU A 169 -13.82 1.54 -4.23
CA LEU A 169 -14.42 1.38 -5.56
C LEU A 169 -13.40 1.04 -6.66
N HIS A 170 -12.11 0.92 -6.30
CA HIS A 170 -11.07 0.58 -7.25
C HIS A 170 -11.28 -0.85 -7.77
N LEU A 171 -11.68 -0.99 -9.03
CA LEU A 171 -12.21 -2.25 -9.56
C LEU A 171 -11.26 -3.45 -9.40
N THR A 172 -9.97 -3.25 -9.66
CA THR A 172 -8.95 -4.33 -9.60
C THR A 172 -8.44 -4.56 -8.19
N ASP A 173 -7.99 -3.50 -7.52
CA ASP A 173 -7.22 -3.61 -6.27
C ASP A 173 -8.03 -3.29 -5.00
N GLY A 174 -9.21 -2.67 -5.12
CA GLY A 174 -10.01 -2.23 -3.97
C GLY A 174 -10.41 -3.38 -3.02
N SER A 175 -10.52 -4.59 -3.55
CA SER A 175 -10.80 -5.81 -2.76
C SER A 175 -9.72 -6.11 -1.71
N LEU A 176 -8.47 -5.69 -1.94
CA LEU A 176 -7.36 -5.91 -1.01
C LEU A 176 -7.55 -5.14 0.29
N LEU A 177 -8.02 -3.89 0.22
CA LEU A 177 -8.27 -3.08 1.41
C LEU A 177 -9.49 -3.58 2.20
N TRP A 178 -10.53 -4.04 1.50
CA TRP A 178 -11.66 -4.72 2.13
C TRP A 178 -11.24 -5.99 2.86
N ALA A 179 -10.42 -6.82 2.20
CA ALA A 179 -9.89 -8.04 2.81
C ALA A 179 -9.06 -7.71 4.05
N ALA A 180 -8.15 -6.73 3.99
CA ALA A 180 -7.36 -6.30 5.15
C ALA A 180 -8.25 -5.86 6.33
N TYR A 181 -9.35 -5.15 6.06
CA TYR A 181 -10.27 -4.72 7.11
C TYR A 181 -11.03 -5.91 7.73
N ILE A 182 -11.62 -6.76 6.89
CA ILE A 182 -12.39 -7.92 7.34
C ILE A 182 -11.49 -8.89 8.13
N GLU A 183 -10.27 -9.17 7.66
CA GLU A 183 -9.32 -10.04 8.35
C GLU A 183 -8.88 -9.45 9.70
N THR A 184 -8.73 -8.13 9.79
CA THR A 184 -8.46 -7.46 11.08
C THR A 184 -9.63 -7.64 12.05
N GLU A 185 -10.87 -7.47 11.59
CA GLU A 185 -12.06 -7.68 12.43
C GLU A 185 -12.26 -9.15 12.82
N LYS A 186 -11.90 -10.10 11.95
CA LYS A 186 -11.86 -11.53 12.29
C LYS A 186 -10.83 -11.82 13.38
N ALA A 187 -9.62 -11.28 13.29
CA ALA A 187 -8.60 -11.45 14.34
C ALA A 187 -9.08 -10.88 15.69
N ILE A 188 -9.81 -9.75 15.68
CA ILE A 188 -10.44 -9.19 16.88
C ILE A 188 -11.49 -10.16 17.44
N LEU A 189 -12.34 -10.72 16.57
CA LEU A 189 -13.34 -11.70 16.96
C LEU A 189 -12.72 -12.95 17.60
N GLU A 190 -11.63 -13.46 17.04
CA GLU A 190 -10.88 -14.59 17.59
C GLU A 190 -10.36 -14.31 19.01
N GLY A 191 -9.85 -13.09 19.25
CA GLY A 191 -9.46 -12.64 20.59
C GLY A 191 -10.63 -12.64 21.59
N ILE A 192 -11.82 -12.21 21.17
CA ILE A 192 -13.04 -12.24 21.99
C ILE A 192 -13.46 -13.69 22.28
N LEU A 193 -13.38 -14.57 21.28
CA LEU A 193 -13.71 -15.99 21.42
C LEU A 193 -12.79 -16.71 22.40
N LEU A 194 -11.49 -16.42 22.39
CA LEU A 194 -10.54 -16.98 23.34
C LEU A 194 -10.91 -16.61 24.79
N ASN A 195 -11.33 -15.36 25.00
CA ASN A 195 -11.81 -14.89 26.31
C ASN A 195 -13.11 -15.61 26.73
N TYR A 196 -14.02 -15.87 25.78
CA TYR A 196 -15.25 -16.62 26.04
C TYR A 196 -14.98 -18.09 26.39
N GLN A 197 -14.03 -18.74 25.72
CA GLN A 197 -13.62 -20.11 26.03
C GLN A 197 -13.04 -20.23 27.44
N THR A 198 -12.34 -19.20 27.92
CA THR A 198 -11.74 -19.17 29.26
C THR A 198 -12.76 -18.80 30.34
N ASN A 199 -13.67 -17.86 30.06
CA ASN A 199 -14.62 -17.30 31.03
C ASN A 199 -16.03 -17.12 30.42
N ALA A 200 -16.69 -18.24 30.12
CA ALA A 200 -18.00 -18.22 29.45
C ALA A 200 -19.05 -17.44 30.25
N ASN A 201 -19.58 -16.38 29.64
CA ASN A 201 -20.69 -15.59 30.19
C ASN A 201 -21.57 -15.02 29.08
N ASN A 202 -22.78 -14.60 29.43
CA ASN A 202 -23.78 -14.13 28.46
C ASN A 202 -23.39 -12.80 27.80
N ASP A 203 -22.67 -11.91 28.50
CA ASP A 203 -22.20 -10.63 27.95
C ASP A 203 -21.19 -10.84 26.82
N LEU A 204 -20.24 -11.75 27.00
CA LEU A 204 -19.28 -12.14 25.96
C LEU A 204 -19.98 -12.83 24.78
N LYS A 205 -20.97 -13.69 25.04
CA LYS A 205 -21.76 -14.31 23.97
C LYS A 205 -22.48 -13.27 23.12
N GLU A 206 -23.07 -12.25 23.76
CA GLU A 206 -23.72 -11.14 23.07
C GLU A 206 -22.72 -10.30 22.26
N LYS A 207 -21.54 -10.00 22.82
CA LYS A 207 -20.45 -9.31 22.11
C LYS A 207 -19.98 -10.06 20.87
N ILE A 208 -19.86 -11.39 20.94
CA ILE A 208 -19.51 -12.22 19.78
C ILE A 208 -20.60 -12.07 18.69
N ALA A 209 -21.87 -12.19 19.04
CA ALA A 209 -22.97 -12.05 18.09
C ALA A 209 -23.03 -10.65 17.44
N GLN A 210 -22.83 -9.59 18.23
CA GLN A 210 -22.77 -8.21 17.72
C GLN A 210 -21.59 -8.02 16.75
N HIS A 211 -20.43 -8.57 17.06
CA HIS A 211 -19.25 -8.45 16.21
C HIS A 211 -19.34 -9.31 14.94
N VAL A 212 -20.02 -10.47 15.00
CA VAL A 212 -20.38 -11.25 13.80
C VAL A 212 -21.31 -10.44 12.90
N ASP A 213 -22.36 -9.79 13.42
CA ASP A 213 -23.25 -8.92 12.63
C ASP A 213 -22.49 -7.74 11.98
N TYR A 214 -21.48 -7.21 12.68
CA TYR A 214 -20.60 -6.16 12.14
C TYR A 214 -19.78 -6.65 10.94
N ILE A 215 -19.13 -7.81 11.05
CA ILE A 215 -18.36 -8.40 9.94
C ILE A 215 -19.28 -8.74 8.74
N LEU A 216 -20.49 -9.25 9.00
CA LEU A 216 -21.49 -9.48 7.94
C LEU A 216 -21.88 -8.18 7.22
N THR A 217 -21.94 -7.06 7.94
CA THR A 217 -22.19 -5.74 7.35
C THR A 217 -21.04 -5.30 6.44
N LEU A 218 -19.78 -5.59 6.80
CA LEU A 218 -18.61 -5.32 5.95
C LEU A 218 -18.63 -6.17 4.68
N TYR A 219 -18.88 -7.48 4.80
CA TYR A 219 -19.05 -8.35 3.64
C TYR A 219 -20.14 -7.85 2.69
N ARG A 220 -21.30 -7.46 3.24
CA ARG A 220 -22.37 -6.91 2.43
C ARG A 220 -21.93 -5.65 1.68
N ARG A 221 -21.28 -4.70 2.35
CA ARG A 221 -20.77 -3.48 1.72
C ARG A 221 -19.80 -3.80 0.57
N GLN A 222 -18.85 -4.72 0.77
CA GLN A 222 -17.90 -5.13 -0.26
C GLN A 222 -18.60 -5.81 -1.45
N LEU A 223 -19.47 -6.79 -1.19
CA LEU A 223 -20.14 -7.59 -2.20
C LEU A 223 -21.24 -6.82 -2.98
N SER A 224 -21.64 -5.65 -2.49
CA SER A 224 -22.45 -4.69 -3.24
C SER A 224 -21.66 -3.86 -4.27
N ILE A 225 -20.33 -3.98 -4.30
CA ILE A 225 -19.45 -3.21 -5.19
C ILE A 225 -18.91 -4.15 -6.29
N PRO A 226 -18.92 -3.73 -7.58
CA PRO A 226 -18.42 -4.54 -8.69
C PRO A 226 -16.88 -4.58 -8.70
N LEU A 227 -16.29 -5.40 -7.82
CA LEU A 227 -14.85 -5.62 -7.69
C LEU A 227 -14.44 -6.93 -8.34
N ARG A 228 -13.24 -6.96 -8.93
CA ARG A 228 -12.67 -8.20 -9.49
C ARG A 228 -12.44 -9.21 -8.36
N GLY A 229 -12.80 -10.48 -8.59
CA GLY A 229 -12.69 -11.56 -7.61
C GLY A 229 -13.81 -11.62 -6.55
N MET A 230 -14.85 -10.78 -6.66
CA MET A 230 -15.96 -10.76 -5.69
C MET A 230 -16.75 -12.07 -5.59
N ASP A 231 -16.75 -12.88 -6.65
CA ASP A 231 -17.35 -14.21 -6.68
C ASP A 231 -16.63 -15.16 -5.72
N THR A 232 -15.29 -15.13 -5.74
CA THR A 232 -14.46 -15.91 -4.82
C THR A 232 -14.76 -15.48 -3.39
N VAL A 233 -14.73 -14.17 -3.08
CA VAL A 233 -15.07 -13.65 -1.75
C VAL A 233 -16.44 -14.15 -1.25
N TYR A 234 -17.46 -14.20 -2.11
CA TYR A 234 -18.77 -14.71 -1.73
C TYR A 234 -18.77 -16.24 -1.54
N TYR A 235 -18.25 -17.00 -2.50
CA TYR A 235 -18.36 -18.45 -2.50
C TYR A 235 -17.41 -19.15 -1.52
N THR A 236 -16.27 -18.52 -1.18
CA THR A 236 -15.30 -19.02 -0.20
C THR A 236 -15.45 -18.28 1.12
N ASP A 237 -14.97 -17.05 1.19
CA ASP A 237 -14.64 -16.40 2.47
C ASP A 237 -15.91 -16.09 3.28
N TYR A 238 -16.93 -15.53 2.63
CA TYR A 238 -18.21 -15.21 3.26
C TYR A 238 -18.95 -16.47 3.72
N ASN A 239 -19.04 -17.49 2.87
CA ASN A 239 -19.75 -18.72 3.20
C ASN A 239 -19.05 -19.52 4.31
N GLU A 240 -17.72 -19.62 4.27
CA GLU A 240 -16.94 -20.25 5.35
C GLU A 240 -17.14 -19.50 6.67
N PHE A 241 -17.09 -18.16 6.65
CA PHE A 241 -17.37 -17.34 7.84
C PHE A 241 -18.77 -17.63 8.40
N CYS A 242 -19.79 -17.64 7.55
CA CYS A 242 -21.17 -17.89 8.00
C CYS A 242 -21.36 -19.33 8.54
N GLN A 243 -20.67 -20.30 7.95
CA GLN A 243 -20.68 -21.69 8.44
C GLN A 243 -19.97 -21.81 9.79
N GLN A 244 -18.80 -21.18 9.95
CA GLN A 244 -18.00 -21.19 11.16
C GLN A 244 -18.75 -20.54 12.34
N TYR A 245 -19.44 -19.43 12.10
CA TYR A 245 -20.12 -18.64 13.14
C TYR A 245 -21.65 -18.83 13.15
N LYS A 246 -22.15 -19.95 12.64
CA LYS A 246 -23.58 -20.25 12.50
C LYS A 246 -24.41 -20.01 13.78
N GLU A 247 -23.84 -20.31 14.95
CA GLU A 247 -24.52 -20.16 16.25
C GLU A 247 -24.67 -18.70 16.71
N TYR A 248 -23.93 -17.78 16.09
CA TYR A 248 -23.88 -16.35 16.41
C TYR A 248 -24.53 -15.49 15.33
N LEU A 249 -25.09 -16.10 14.29
CA LEU A 249 -25.78 -15.38 13.22
C LEU A 249 -27.03 -14.67 13.75
N PRO A 250 -27.35 -13.47 13.23
CA PRO A 250 -28.58 -12.75 13.59
C PRO A 250 -29.84 -13.58 13.32
N THR A 251 -30.89 -13.39 14.14
CA THR A 251 -32.15 -14.13 13.98
C THR A 251 -32.82 -13.89 12.62
N ASN A 252 -32.66 -12.70 12.05
CA ASN A 252 -33.15 -12.31 10.74
C ASN A 252 -32.10 -12.51 9.62
N TYR A 253 -31.10 -13.37 9.83
CA TYR A 253 -29.99 -13.56 8.89
C TYR A 253 -30.46 -13.89 7.46
N ASN A 254 -31.40 -14.83 7.29
CA ASN A 254 -31.88 -15.23 5.97
C ASN A 254 -32.56 -14.07 5.21
N GLU A 255 -33.31 -13.23 5.91
CA GLU A 255 -34.04 -12.11 5.29
C GLU A 255 -33.11 -10.91 5.00
N LYS A 256 -32.30 -10.53 5.99
CA LYS A 256 -31.43 -9.34 5.94
C LYS A 256 -30.16 -9.57 5.13
N TYR A 257 -29.55 -10.74 5.27
CA TYR A 257 -28.27 -11.06 4.63
C TYR A 257 -28.49 -11.95 3.43
N ASP A 258 -28.96 -13.18 3.57
CA ASP A 258 -28.93 -14.15 2.46
C ASP A 258 -29.69 -13.66 1.21
N LEU A 259 -30.96 -13.26 1.34
CA LEU A 259 -31.76 -12.79 0.20
C LEU A 259 -31.32 -11.43 -0.33
N THR A 260 -31.18 -10.43 0.55
CA THR A 260 -30.86 -9.05 0.13
C THR A 260 -29.44 -8.95 -0.43
N LEU A 261 -28.47 -9.65 0.19
CA LEU A 261 -27.10 -9.73 -0.30
C LEU A 261 -27.05 -10.40 -1.67
N LYS A 262 -27.83 -11.46 -1.88
CA LYS A 262 -27.84 -12.16 -3.16
C LYS A 262 -28.29 -11.25 -4.30
N ASP A 263 -29.33 -10.46 -4.07
CA ASP A 263 -29.80 -9.45 -5.03
C ASP A 263 -28.76 -8.34 -5.27
N ASP A 264 -28.11 -7.83 -4.20
CA ASP A 264 -27.03 -6.84 -4.28
C ASP A 264 -25.83 -7.39 -5.08
N LEU A 265 -25.42 -8.63 -4.80
CA LEU A 265 -24.34 -9.36 -5.45
C LEU A 265 -24.62 -9.58 -6.94
N ASP A 266 -25.82 -10.04 -7.30
CA ASP A 266 -26.17 -10.33 -8.69
C ASP A 266 -26.16 -9.04 -9.53
N ARG A 267 -26.59 -7.90 -8.95
CA ARG A 267 -26.45 -6.57 -9.57
C ARG A 267 -24.98 -6.17 -9.76
N ALA A 268 -24.16 -6.34 -8.72
CA ALA A 268 -22.75 -6.00 -8.77
C ALA A 268 -21.97 -6.88 -9.75
N ILE A 269 -22.24 -8.18 -9.84
CA ILE A 269 -21.66 -9.09 -10.84
C ILE A 269 -22.05 -8.65 -12.26
N GLN A 270 -23.30 -8.28 -12.48
CA GLN A 270 -23.73 -7.80 -13.79
C GLN A 270 -23.01 -6.50 -14.17
N ARG A 271 -22.86 -5.57 -13.21
CA ARG A 271 -22.12 -4.33 -13.43
C ARG A 271 -20.63 -4.60 -13.69
N LEU A 272 -20.01 -5.52 -12.96
CA LEU A 272 -18.62 -5.92 -13.17
C LEU A 272 -18.38 -6.39 -14.61
N LYS A 273 -19.28 -7.20 -15.17
CA LYS A 273 -19.19 -7.64 -16.58
C LYS A 273 -19.22 -6.50 -17.60
N GLU A 274 -19.92 -5.42 -17.29
CA GLU A 274 -19.94 -4.22 -18.14
C GLU A 274 -18.63 -3.46 -18.02
N CYS A 275 -18.14 -3.27 -16.79
CA CYS A 275 -16.88 -2.62 -16.48
C CYS A 275 -15.68 -3.34 -17.12
N GLU A 276 -15.63 -4.67 -17.07
CA GLU A 276 -14.53 -5.48 -17.63
C GLU A 276 -14.31 -5.26 -19.13
N LYS A 277 -15.34 -4.84 -19.88
CA LYS A 277 -15.17 -4.47 -21.30
C LYS A 277 -14.28 -3.23 -21.45
N PHE A 278 -14.43 -2.26 -20.56
CA PHE A 278 -13.61 -1.06 -20.53
C PHE A 278 -12.22 -1.35 -19.94
N GLU A 279 -12.13 -2.21 -18.93
CA GLU A 279 -10.84 -2.62 -18.34
C GLU A 279 -9.97 -3.34 -19.39
N GLN A 280 -10.54 -4.22 -20.20
CA GLN A 280 -9.81 -4.86 -21.31
C GLN A 280 -9.34 -3.83 -22.35
N GLU A 281 -10.20 -2.88 -22.72
CA GLU A 281 -9.84 -1.81 -23.67
C GLU A 281 -8.73 -0.89 -23.09
N LEU A 282 -8.74 -0.66 -21.78
CA LEU A 282 -7.66 0.05 -21.09
C LEU A 282 -6.35 -0.73 -21.18
N GLU A 283 -6.35 -2.04 -20.94
CA GLU A 283 -5.14 -2.86 -21.11
C GLU A 283 -4.61 -2.79 -22.55
N ASP A 284 -5.48 -2.97 -23.54
CA ASP A 284 -5.13 -2.96 -24.96
C ASP A 284 -4.54 -1.61 -25.42
N THR A 285 -5.08 -0.51 -24.88
CA THR A 285 -4.65 0.86 -25.21
C THR A 285 -3.54 1.39 -24.29
N LYS A 286 -3.01 0.54 -23.40
CA LYS A 286 -2.02 0.95 -22.37
C LYS A 286 -2.51 2.13 -21.52
N ARG A 287 -3.78 2.04 -21.10
CA ARG A 287 -4.47 2.96 -20.19
C ARG A 287 -4.53 4.39 -20.72
N SER A 288 -4.82 4.54 -22.01
CA SER A 288 -4.86 5.84 -22.68
C SER A 288 -6.02 6.73 -22.21
N VAL A 289 -5.80 8.05 -22.23
CA VAL A 289 -6.81 9.07 -21.87
C VAL A 289 -8.12 8.92 -22.67
N PRO A 290 -8.14 8.68 -24.00
CA PRO A 290 -9.40 8.51 -24.74
C PRO A 290 -10.25 7.34 -24.25
N THR A 291 -9.62 6.21 -23.88
CA THR A 291 -10.32 5.05 -23.34
C THR A 291 -10.90 5.34 -21.96
N TYR A 292 -10.13 6.01 -21.08
CA TYR A 292 -10.63 6.46 -19.79
C TYR A 292 -11.82 7.41 -19.94
N ARG A 293 -11.76 8.37 -20.88
CA ARG A 293 -12.87 9.30 -21.14
C ARG A 293 -14.14 8.57 -21.53
N LYS A 294 -14.05 7.61 -22.47
CA LYS A 294 -15.19 6.75 -22.86
C LYS A 294 -15.77 5.97 -21.67
N TYR A 295 -14.91 5.48 -20.78
CA TYR A 295 -15.35 4.76 -19.59
C TYR A 295 -16.04 5.70 -18.59
N ILE A 296 -15.46 6.86 -18.32
CA ILE A 296 -16.03 7.90 -17.44
C ILE A 296 -17.40 8.36 -17.96
N GLU A 297 -17.54 8.63 -19.26
CA GLU A 297 -18.81 9.04 -19.90
C GLU A 297 -19.91 7.97 -19.79
N SER A 298 -19.54 6.70 -19.62
CA SER A 298 -20.49 5.60 -19.46
C SER A 298 -21.00 5.44 -18.01
N GLU A 299 -20.30 6.03 -17.04
CA GLU A 299 -20.62 5.93 -15.62
C GLU A 299 -21.54 7.07 -15.18
N LYS A 300 -22.42 6.79 -14.22
CA LYS A 300 -23.43 7.73 -13.71
C LYS A 300 -23.25 8.07 -12.25
N GLU A 301 -22.67 7.15 -11.47
CA GLU A 301 -22.48 7.35 -10.04
C GLU A 301 -21.27 8.26 -9.76
N PRO A 302 -21.44 9.43 -9.12
CA PRO A 302 -20.34 10.40 -8.94
C PRO A 302 -19.11 9.82 -8.24
N THR A 303 -19.29 8.98 -7.22
CA THR A 303 -18.17 8.36 -6.50
C THR A 303 -17.37 7.39 -7.39
N ARG A 304 -18.03 6.72 -8.34
CA ARG A 304 -17.37 5.85 -9.33
C ARG A 304 -16.68 6.66 -10.41
N ILE A 305 -17.29 7.76 -10.86
CA ILE A 305 -16.67 8.72 -11.78
C ILE A 305 -15.38 9.29 -11.16
N GLN A 306 -15.45 9.71 -9.89
CA GLN A 306 -14.28 10.19 -9.16
C GLN A 306 -13.17 9.13 -9.12
N CYS A 307 -13.51 7.87 -8.78
CA CYS A 307 -12.54 6.77 -8.78
C CYS A 307 -11.90 6.56 -10.17
N LEU A 308 -12.67 6.68 -11.26
CA LEU A 308 -12.14 6.58 -12.62
C LEU A 308 -11.20 7.74 -12.97
N TYR A 309 -11.51 8.96 -12.57
CA TYR A 309 -10.60 10.10 -12.73
C TYR A 309 -9.30 9.89 -11.95
N GLU A 310 -9.38 9.49 -10.68
CA GLU A 310 -8.21 9.22 -9.86
C GLU A 310 -7.31 8.13 -10.48
N ARG A 311 -7.91 7.05 -11.03
CA ARG A 311 -7.17 6.02 -11.79
C ARG A 311 -6.56 6.59 -13.08
N ALA A 312 -7.30 7.39 -13.83
CA ALA A 312 -6.80 8.00 -15.06
C ALA A 312 -5.61 8.93 -14.80
N ILE A 313 -5.65 9.67 -13.69
CA ILE A 313 -4.56 10.55 -13.24
C ILE A 313 -3.33 9.75 -12.84
N VAL A 314 -3.47 8.59 -12.17
CA VAL A 314 -2.31 7.72 -11.86
C VAL A 314 -1.54 7.36 -13.13
N ASP A 315 -2.25 7.04 -14.22
CA ASP A 315 -1.64 6.62 -15.48
C ASP A 315 -1.19 7.79 -16.38
N ASN A 316 -1.88 8.93 -16.32
CA ASN A 316 -1.75 10.03 -17.28
C ASN A 316 -1.62 11.39 -16.58
N CYS A 317 -0.89 11.46 -15.46
CA CYS A 317 -0.81 12.65 -14.61
C CYS A 317 -0.30 13.92 -15.32
N LEU A 318 0.39 13.80 -16.45
CA LEU A 318 0.91 14.94 -17.22
C LEU A 318 -0.05 15.47 -18.29
N ASP A 319 -1.27 14.92 -18.39
CA ASP A 319 -2.30 15.39 -19.31
C ASP A 319 -3.13 16.51 -18.67
N GLY A 320 -2.91 17.74 -19.15
CA GLY A 320 -3.59 18.93 -18.63
C GLY A 320 -5.10 18.95 -18.88
N ASP A 321 -5.55 18.41 -20.01
CA ASP A 321 -6.97 18.39 -20.38
C ASP A 321 -7.75 17.39 -19.52
N LEU A 322 -7.11 16.28 -19.13
CA LEU A 322 -7.64 15.33 -18.16
C LEU A 322 -7.85 15.97 -16.79
N TRP A 323 -6.87 16.73 -16.28
CA TRP A 323 -7.03 17.49 -15.02
C TRP A 323 -8.15 18.52 -15.10
N LEU A 324 -8.25 19.26 -16.21
CA LEU A 324 -9.33 20.23 -16.41
C LEU A 324 -10.71 19.54 -16.42
N SER A 325 -10.83 18.40 -17.10
CA SER A 325 -12.06 17.61 -17.12
C SER A 325 -12.42 17.08 -15.72
N TYR A 326 -11.42 16.67 -14.94
CA TYR A 326 -11.63 16.23 -13.57
C TYR A 326 -12.09 17.38 -12.67
N LEU A 327 -11.49 18.57 -12.82
CA LEU A 327 -11.92 19.76 -12.08
C LEU A 327 -13.35 20.19 -12.44
N ASP A 328 -13.74 20.14 -13.71
CA ASP A 328 -15.13 20.42 -14.12
C ASP A 328 -16.12 19.49 -13.42
N PHE A 329 -15.82 18.18 -13.39
CA PHE A 329 -16.61 17.21 -12.65
C PHE A 329 -16.59 17.50 -11.13
N ALA A 330 -15.42 17.78 -10.56
CA ALA A 330 -15.26 17.99 -9.13
C ALA A 330 -16.03 19.22 -8.64
N GLU A 331 -15.98 20.33 -9.37
CA GLU A 331 -16.72 21.56 -9.04
C GLU A 331 -18.23 21.37 -9.11
N GLU A 332 -18.73 20.53 -10.03
CA GLU A 332 -20.16 20.26 -10.17
C GLU A 332 -20.68 19.27 -9.11
N TYR A 333 -19.91 18.22 -8.79
CA TYR A 333 -20.40 17.08 -8.01
C TYR A 333 -19.77 16.93 -6.62
N LEU A 334 -18.59 17.50 -6.35
CA LEU A 334 -17.86 17.34 -5.09
C LEU A 334 -17.96 18.63 -4.25
N THR A 335 -18.91 18.69 -3.33
CA THR A 335 -19.15 19.89 -2.50
C THR A 335 -18.16 20.08 -1.34
N SER A 336 -17.15 19.21 -1.21
CA SER A 336 -16.15 19.29 -0.13
C SER A 336 -14.97 20.16 -0.54
N THR A 337 -14.82 21.30 0.13
CA THR A 337 -13.73 22.27 -0.10
C THR A 337 -12.35 21.62 0.00
N ASN A 338 -12.14 20.71 0.95
CA ASN A 338 -10.85 20.04 1.12
C ASN A 338 -10.50 19.13 -0.05
N ILE A 339 -11.49 18.43 -0.62
CA ILE A 339 -11.27 17.53 -1.77
C ILE A 339 -10.92 18.36 -2.99
N LEU A 340 -11.71 19.39 -3.29
CA LEU A 340 -11.50 20.23 -4.46
C LEU A 340 -10.14 20.96 -4.39
N GLN A 341 -9.77 21.49 -3.21
CA GLN A 341 -8.46 22.08 -2.99
C GLN A 341 -7.31 21.09 -3.26
N SER A 342 -7.44 19.84 -2.80
CA SER A 342 -6.45 18.80 -3.04
C SER A 342 -6.28 18.51 -4.54
N ILE A 343 -7.39 18.41 -5.29
CA ILE A 343 -7.34 18.20 -6.75
C ILE A 343 -6.61 19.35 -7.45
N PHE A 344 -6.91 20.61 -7.11
CA PHE A 344 -6.19 21.76 -7.66
C PHE A 344 -4.69 21.72 -7.37
N GLN A 345 -4.31 21.46 -6.12
CA GLN A 345 -2.91 21.39 -5.70
C GLN A 345 -2.14 20.32 -6.47
N ARG A 346 -2.73 19.14 -6.65
CA ARG A 346 -2.14 18.04 -7.43
C ARG A 346 -2.05 18.38 -8.92
N ALA A 347 -3.08 19.02 -9.48
CA ALA A 347 -3.14 19.41 -10.88
C ALA A 347 -2.00 20.37 -11.25
N VAL A 348 -1.79 21.43 -10.46
CA VAL A 348 -0.74 22.43 -10.74
C VAL A 348 0.67 21.91 -10.48
N ARG A 349 0.84 20.94 -9.56
CA ARG A 349 2.12 20.26 -9.33
C ARG A 349 2.49 19.30 -10.46
N ASN A 350 1.50 18.61 -11.04
CA ASN A 350 1.72 17.70 -12.15
C ASN A 350 1.85 18.41 -13.51
N CYS A 351 1.05 19.44 -13.74
CA CYS A 351 0.96 20.17 -14.99
C CYS A 351 1.26 21.67 -14.80
N PRO A 352 2.45 22.06 -14.28
CA PRO A 352 2.75 23.45 -13.97
C PRO A 352 2.77 24.38 -15.18
N TRP A 353 2.88 23.83 -16.40
CA TRP A 353 2.85 24.59 -17.66
C TRP A 353 1.43 24.95 -18.14
N VAL A 354 0.37 24.41 -17.54
CA VAL A 354 -1.00 24.66 -17.98
C VAL A 354 -1.56 25.87 -17.24
N ALA A 355 -1.55 27.03 -17.90
CA ALA A 355 -1.96 28.30 -17.31
C ALA A 355 -3.40 28.28 -16.75
N THR A 356 -4.33 27.60 -17.43
CA THR A 356 -5.75 27.52 -17.00
C THR A 356 -5.91 26.87 -15.63
N LEU A 357 -5.08 25.86 -15.29
CA LEU A 357 -5.13 25.22 -13.97
C LEU A 357 -4.77 26.22 -12.86
N TRP A 358 -3.74 27.04 -13.07
CA TRP A 358 -3.33 28.07 -12.13
C TRP A 358 -4.36 29.19 -11.96
N ILE A 359 -4.98 29.64 -13.07
CA ILE A 359 -6.01 30.68 -13.04
C ILE A 359 -7.21 30.18 -12.21
N ARG A 360 -7.73 28.99 -12.51
CA ARG A 360 -8.86 28.41 -11.76
C ARG A 360 -8.51 28.16 -10.30
N TYR A 361 -7.30 27.69 -10.01
CA TYR A 361 -6.88 27.51 -8.62
C TYR A 361 -6.80 28.83 -7.86
N ALA A 362 -6.27 29.89 -8.48
CA ALA A 362 -6.22 31.22 -7.87
C ALA A 362 -7.63 31.78 -7.61
N GLU A 363 -8.56 31.63 -8.56
CA GLU A 363 -9.97 32.00 -8.42
C GLU A 363 -10.60 31.22 -7.25
N TYR A 364 -10.45 29.90 -7.23
CA TYR A 364 -10.92 29.05 -6.14
C TYR A 364 -10.40 29.52 -4.77
N MET A 365 -9.11 29.84 -4.66
CA MET A 365 -8.50 30.33 -3.43
C MET A 365 -8.97 31.75 -3.05
N GLU A 366 -9.39 32.58 -4.00
CA GLU A 366 -9.98 33.89 -3.71
C GLU A 366 -11.39 33.75 -3.13
N PHE A 367 -12.22 32.88 -3.71
CA PHE A 367 -13.59 32.66 -3.27
C PHE A 367 -13.69 31.96 -1.90
N ASN A 368 -12.74 31.10 -1.57
CA ASN A 368 -12.76 30.29 -0.34
C ASN A 368 -11.92 30.85 0.82
N LYS A 369 -11.54 32.14 0.77
CA LYS A 369 -10.96 32.84 1.93
C LYS A 369 -12.05 33.09 2.98
N THR A 370 -12.23 32.15 3.90
CA THR A 370 -12.91 32.35 5.19
C THR A 370 -12.04 31.92 6.33
#